data_AF-A0A8T6EI12-F1
#
_entry.id   AF-A0A8T6EI12-F1
#
_cell.length_a   1.000
_cell.length_b   1.000
_cell.length_c   1.000
_cell.angle_alpha   90.00
_cell.angle_beta   90.00
_cell.angle_gamma   90.00
#
_symmetry.space_group_name_H-M   'P 1'
#
loop_
_entity.id
_entity.type
_entity.pdbx_description
1 polymer ?
#
loop_
_entity_poly.entity_id
_entity_poly.type
_entity_poly.pdbx_seq_one_letter_code
_entity_poly.pdbx_strand_id
1 'polypeptide(L)'
;MSLNESDQLSLNRRDPNAATPVPQSLGVAVQIACLVIPGIVMIPTVVFRTAGQPEEHLQWAVFASVAISGITAIIQARRIGRFGAGYILAVGPSIAAIAVSIAALATGGLALLATLVICFAVVQVLFSTHLSVLRRILTPTVTGTVLMLTPITIMPVLFNQPDVVIGDKSPVGAALSALVTMGLIVGITLIGKNRMRFWGPVIGIVLGSIVGAMFGLYDTDRVVAASWIGMPNPELVVLDLQFKSEFWVLLPAFILVALICTMQTISGAVGIQQVSWEEHRAVDFRAVQGAVAGDAAGNLLSGLACTMPLGFRPSGAAMVEITGISSRRIGVVLGILLIFLAFVPKAIAVILAIPSPVVASFITVTMATIFIIGARVIIQDGIDFRKGLIVGISFWLGVGFQIQAIFPEAAPEFARALLQNGMLAGGIVAVALTALLELTKSRRHRIEVGFDESALREIWVFIGTLASRKKWDTQLVNRLNAVCEEIWLTLNRNEALSTEVGRRLLLTIYSEDRAIVLEFVSSKGEENIQDRIALLGEANAAAMVEQDISLRLLRHLASSVRHQQYYETDIVTVRVDCRQHQVDDTE
;
A
#
# COMPACT_ATOMS: atom_id res chain seq x y z
N MET A 1 -4.58 -19.09 -36.25
CA MET A 1 -5.23 -17.79 -36.50
C MET A 1 -4.25 -16.73 -36.03
N SER A 2 -3.50 -16.10 -36.93
CA SER A 2 -2.55 -15.04 -36.58
C SER A 2 -3.34 -13.78 -36.21
N LEU A 3 -3.19 -13.32 -34.96
CA LEU A 3 -3.81 -12.08 -34.48
C LEU A 3 -3.39 -10.90 -35.38
N ASN A 4 -4.33 -10.02 -35.69
CA ASN A 4 -4.12 -8.83 -36.52
C ASN A 4 -3.11 -7.87 -35.85
N GLU A 5 -2.36 -7.07 -36.62
CA GLU A 5 -1.37 -6.12 -36.08
C GLU A 5 -1.96 -5.15 -35.04
N SER A 6 -3.24 -4.76 -35.20
CA SER A 6 -3.96 -3.92 -34.24
C SER A 6 -4.20 -4.60 -32.90
N ASP A 7 -4.46 -5.91 -32.90
CA ASP A 7 -4.69 -6.71 -31.69
C ASP A 7 -3.36 -7.03 -31.00
N GLN A 8 -2.29 -7.23 -31.77
CA GLN A 8 -0.93 -7.33 -31.20
C GLN A 8 -0.47 -6.00 -30.60
N LEU A 9 -0.82 -4.87 -31.21
CA LEU A 9 -0.53 -3.52 -30.69
C LEU A 9 -1.35 -3.18 -29.43
N SER A 10 -2.56 -3.72 -29.24
CA SER A 10 -3.32 -3.56 -27.98
C SER A 10 -2.78 -4.46 -26.88
N LEU A 11 -2.50 -5.73 -27.17
CA LEU A 11 -1.90 -6.69 -26.23
C LEU A 11 -0.55 -6.18 -25.69
N ASN A 12 0.24 -5.52 -26.53
CA ASN A 12 1.56 -4.99 -26.18
C ASN A 12 1.49 -3.64 -25.41
N ARG A 13 0.32 -3.00 -25.26
CA ARG A 13 0.23 -1.71 -24.54
C ARG A 13 0.19 -1.87 -23.02
N ARG A 14 -0.44 -2.95 -22.53
CA ARG A 14 -0.53 -3.22 -21.10
C ARG A 14 0.71 -3.89 -20.54
N ASP A 15 1.54 -4.58 -21.32
CA ASP A 15 2.78 -5.17 -20.79
C ASP A 15 3.73 -4.09 -20.20
N PRO A 16 4.09 -4.17 -18.90
CA PRO A 16 5.04 -3.25 -18.27
C PRO A 16 6.42 -3.19 -18.94
N ASN A 17 6.81 -4.26 -19.63
CA ASN A 17 8.09 -4.36 -20.32
C ASN A 17 8.03 -3.83 -21.76
N ALA A 18 6.84 -3.55 -22.29
CA ALA A 18 6.68 -3.09 -23.65
C ALA A 18 7.41 -1.78 -23.91
N ALA A 19 8.04 -1.72 -25.08
CA ALA A 19 8.71 -0.53 -25.57
C ALA A 19 7.68 0.47 -26.10
N THR A 20 7.20 1.37 -25.26
CA THR A 20 6.36 2.49 -25.69
C THR A 20 7.19 3.59 -26.35
N PRO A 21 6.68 4.25 -27.41
CA PRO A 21 7.31 5.44 -27.97
C PRO A 21 7.53 6.52 -26.91
N VAL A 22 8.66 7.24 -27.00
CA VAL A 22 9.03 8.30 -26.05
C VAL A 22 7.95 9.39 -25.93
N PRO A 23 7.34 9.90 -27.02
CA PRO A 23 6.32 10.94 -26.92
C PRO A 23 5.06 10.51 -26.17
N GLN A 24 4.62 9.25 -26.35
CA GLN A 24 3.48 8.70 -25.63
C GLN A 24 3.78 8.52 -24.15
N SER A 25 4.99 8.02 -23.84
CA SER A 25 5.44 7.83 -22.47
C SER A 25 5.54 9.18 -21.73
N LEU A 26 6.05 10.21 -22.41
CA LEU A 26 6.09 11.57 -21.91
C LEU A 26 4.69 12.14 -21.67
N GLY A 27 3.77 11.97 -22.64
CA GLY A 27 2.40 12.43 -22.51
C GLY A 27 1.69 11.83 -21.29
N VAL A 28 1.80 10.52 -21.06
CA VAL A 28 1.21 9.88 -19.88
C VAL A 28 1.92 10.31 -18.59
N ALA A 29 3.26 10.40 -18.60
CA ALA A 29 4.02 10.85 -17.44
C ALA A 29 3.66 12.27 -17.00
N VAL A 30 3.47 13.20 -17.95
CA VAL A 30 3.00 14.57 -17.66
C VAL A 30 1.62 14.55 -17.02
N GLN A 31 0.70 13.73 -17.51
CA GLN A 31 -0.63 13.63 -16.91
C GLN A 31 -0.57 13.07 -15.48
N ILE A 32 0.22 12.01 -15.25
CA ILE A 32 0.44 11.49 -13.89
C ILE A 32 1.04 12.60 -13.02
N ALA A 33 2.07 13.32 -13.50
CA ALA A 33 2.70 14.43 -12.80
C ALA A 33 1.67 15.48 -12.38
N CYS A 34 0.80 15.96 -13.28
CA CYS A 34 -0.24 16.92 -12.96
C CYS A 34 -1.18 16.48 -11.83
N LEU A 35 -1.47 15.19 -11.74
CA LEU A 35 -2.35 14.63 -10.71
C LEU A 35 -1.62 14.41 -9.40
N VAL A 36 -0.32 14.11 -9.48
CA VAL A 36 0.47 13.82 -8.30
C VAL A 36 0.94 15.13 -7.64
N ILE A 37 1.52 16.06 -8.38
CA ILE A 37 2.18 17.26 -7.86
C ILE A 37 1.39 18.02 -6.77
N PRO A 38 0.08 18.31 -6.90
CA PRO A 38 -0.67 19.01 -5.86
C PRO A 38 -0.56 18.33 -4.49
N GLY A 39 -0.74 17.00 -4.43
CA GLY A 39 -0.57 16.25 -3.19
C GLY A 39 0.86 16.24 -2.67
N ILE A 40 1.87 16.21 -3.56
CA ILE A 40 3.29 16.25 -3.12
C ILE A 40 3.65 17.59 -2.48
N VAL A 41 3.08 18.69 -2.94
CA VAL A 41 3.39 20.02 -2.41
C VAL A 41 2.49 20.39 -1.22
N MET A 42 1.19 20.13 -1.33
CA MET A 42 0.21 20.55 -0.32
C MET A 42 0.34 19.81 1.00
N ILE A 43 0.68 18.51 0.99
CA ILE A 43 0.79 17.74 2.25
C ILE A 43 1.93 18.27 3.14
N PRO A 44 3.16 18.48 2.64
CA PRO A 44 4.21 19.21 3.36
C PRO A 44 3.80 20.60 3.81
N THR A 45 3.07 21.32 2.97
CA THR A 45 2.57 22.65 3.31
C THR A 45 1.69 22.63 4.56
N VAL A 46 0.75 21.68 4.65
CA VAL A 46 -0.10 21.52 5.83
C VAL A 46 0.74 21.16 7.05
N VAL A 47 1.59 20.13 6.96
CA VAL A 47 2.38 19.66 8.11
C VAL A 47 3.30 20.74 8.67
N PHE A 48 4.07 21.41 7.83
CA PHE A 48 5.07 22.39 8.29
C PHE A 48 4.41 23.67 8.81
N ARG A 49 3.35 24.17 8.17
CA ARG A 49 2.62 25.35 8.65
C ARG A 49 1.89 25.05 9.96
N THR A 50 1.21 23.90 10.06
CA THR A 50 0.54 23.49 11.30
C THR A 50 1.53 23.27 12.45
N ALA A 51 2.75 22.81 12.16
CA ALA A 51 3.82 22.68 13.14
C ALA A 51 4.55 24.00 13.46
N GLY A 52 4.12 25.13 12.89
CA GLY A 52 4.72 26.45 13.13
C GLY A 52 6.15 26.61 12.63
N GLN A 53 6.56 25.82 11.62
CA GLN A 53 7.92 25.88 11.09
C GLN A 53 8.14 27.11 10.21
N PRO A 54 9.36 27.68 10.17
CA PRO A 54 9.72 28.76 9.26
C PRO A 54 9.45 28.41 7.79
N GLU A 55 9.11 29.42 6.98
CA GLU A 55 8.83 29.25 5.54
C GLU A 55 10.05 28.66 4.78
N GLU A 56 11.27 28.93 5.23
CA GLU A 56 12.49 28.34 4.68
C GLU A 56 12.53 26.81 4.81
N HIS A 57 12.16 26.29 5.99
CA HIS A 57 12.07 24.84 6.23
C HIS A 57 10.97 24.21 5.36
N LEU A 58 9.84 24.91 5.19
CA LEU A 58 8.77 24.47 4.30
C LEU A 58 9.24 24.38 2.84
N GLN A 59 9.89 25.42 2.33
CA GLN A 59 10.40 25.45 0.95
C GLN A 59 11.38 24.30 0.70
N TRP A 60 12.30 24.06 1.64
CA TRP A 60 13.21 22.92 1.59
C TRP A 60 12.46 21.58 1.60
N ALA A 61 11.53 21.39 2.53
CA ALA A 61 10.78 20.14 2.64
C ALA A 61 9.95 19.84 1.38
N VAL A 62 9.36 20.86 0.76
CA VAL A 62 8.63 20.72 -0.51
C VAL A 62 9.58 20.36 -1.65
N PHE A 63 10.71 21.06 -1.78
CA PHE A 63 11.75 20.74 -2.75
C PHE A 63 12.19 19.27 -2.62
N ALA A 64 12.60 18.87 -1.41
CA ALA A 64 13.06 17.52 -1.10
C ALA A 64 11.97 16.48 -1.39
N SER A 65 10.73 16.77 -1.00
CA SER A 65 9.60 15.87 -1.26
C SER A 65 9.38 15.64 -2.75
N VAL A 66 9.42 16.68 -3.59
CA VAL A 66 9.26 16.55 -5.05
C VAL A 66 10.42 15.77 -5.66
N ALA A 67 11.66 16.14 -5.32
CA ALA A 67 12.85 15.49 -5.86
C ALA A 67 12.91 14.00 -5.49
N ILE A 68 12.69 13.67 -4.21
CA ILE A 68 12.80 12.30 -3.70
C ILE A 68 11.60 11.45 -4.18
N SER A 69 10.41 12.04 -4.31
CA SER A 69 9.28 11.35 -4.97
C SER A 69 9.64 10.96 -6.41
N GLY A 70 10.36 11.84 -7.13
CA GLY A 70 10.87 11.55 -8.46
C GLY A 70 11.91 10.43 -8.48
N ILE A 71 12.91 10.49 -7.59
CA ILE A 71 13.92 9.43 -7.45
C ILE A 71 13.26 8.08 -7.12
N THR A 72 12.32 8.08 -6.18
CA THR A 72 11.61 6.87 -5.75
C THR A 72 10.77 6.30 -6.88
N ALA A 73 10.11 7.12 -7.69
CA ALA A 73 9.39 6.66 -8.88
C ALA A 73 10.32 5.96 -9.90
N ILE A 74 11.57 6.43 -10.06
CA ILE A 74 12.58 5.76 -10.91
C ILE A 74 12.97 4.40 -10.33
N ILE A 75 13.24 4.35 -9.02
CA ILE A 75 13.58 3.10 -8.32
C ILE A 75 12.45 2.08 -8.51
N GLN A 76 11.20 2.52 -8.29
CA GLN A 76 10.01 1.68 -8.45
C GLN A 76 9.84 1.16 -9.88
N ALA A 77 10.17 1.96 -10.89
CA ALA A 77 10.02 1.58 -12.29
C ALA A 77 11.14 0.68 -12.81
N ARG A 78 12.40 0.89 -12.39
CA ARG A 78 13.58 0.17 -12.95
C ARG A 78 13.95 -1.12 -12.23
N ARG A 79 13.50 -1.34 -11.00
CA ARG A 79 13.86 -2.50 -10.16
C ARG A 79 15.39 -2.67 -10.04
N ILE A 80 16.00 -1.94 -9.11
CA ILE A 80 17.44 -2.02 -8.81
C ILE A 80 17.65 -3.13 -7.77
N GLY A 81 17.96 -4.35 -8.22
CA GLY A 81 18.11 -5.51 -7.34
C GLY A 81 16.80 -5.87 -6.61
N ARG A 82 16.83 -5.89 -5.27
CA ARG A 82 15.62 -6.10 -4.43
C ARG A 82 14.76 -4.84 -4.29
N PHE A 83 15.20 -3.67 -4.77
CA PHE A 83 14.50 -2.39 -4.61
C PHE A 83 13.68 -2.04 -5.86
N GLY A 84 12.39 -1.76 -5.67
CA GLY A 84 11.46 -1.36 -6.72
C GLY A 84 10.57 -2.50 -7.23
N ALA A 85 9.33 -2.16 -7.60
CA ALA A 85 8.34 -3.14 -8.05
C ALA A 85 8.50 -3.58 -9.52
N GLY A 86 9.07 -2.72 -10.37
CA GLY A 86 9.04 -2.88 -11.83
C GLY A 86 7.74 -2.39 -12.48
N TYR A 87 6.99 -1.51 -11.81
CA TYR A 87 5.69 -0.99 -12.25
C TYR A 87 5.60 0.53 -12.09
N ILE A 88 4.58 1.16 -12.67
CA ILE A 88 4.31 2.61 -12.54
C ILE A 88 3.68 2.89 -11.16
N LEU A 89 4.52 2.91 -10.13
CA LEU A 89 4.13 3.31 -8.78
C LEU A 89 4.54 4.76 -8.55
N ALA A 90 3.54 5.64 -8.47
CA ALA A 90 3.76 7.02 -8.03
C ALA A 90 3.86 7.05 -6.50
N VAL A 91 4.82 7.80 -6.00
CA VAL A 91 5.12 7.96 -4.57
C VAL A 91 5.06 9.45 -4.23
N GLY A 92 4.67 9.78 -3.00
CA GLY A 92 4.68 11.15 -2.50
C GLY A 92 4.47 11.20 -0.99
N PRO A 93 4.61 12.39 -0.36
CA PRO A 93 4.31 12.61 1.06
C PRO A 93 3.08 11.84 1.56
N SER A 94 3.28 11.07 2.62
CA SER A 94 2.27 10.17 3.15
C SER A 94 1.27 10.93 4.01
N ILE A 95 0.01 10.79 3.64
CA ILE A 95 -1.14 11.33 4.37
C ILE A 95 -1.22 10.71 5.78
N ALA A 96 -0.90 9.42 5.90
CA ALA A 96 -0.89 8.72 7.19
C ALA A 96 0.18 9.27 8.15
N ALA A 97 1.22 9.95 7.62
CA ALA A 97 2.31 10.50 8.42
C ALA A 97 2.07 11.94 8.89
N ILE A 98 0.97 12.60 8.51
CA ILE A 98 0.71 14.02 8.83
C ILE A 98 0.79 14.28 10.34
N ALA A 99 -0.02 13.57 11.14
CA ALA A 99 -0.12 13.81 12.57
C ALA A 99 1.20 13.56 13.31
N VAL A 100 1.89 12.45 13.01
CA VAL A 100 3.17 12.10 13.65
C VAL A 100 4.30 13.04 13.23
N SER A 101 4.27 13.54 11.98
CA SER A 101 5.26 14.51 11.49
C SER A 101 5.06 15.89 12.14
N ILE A 102 3.80 16.33 12.32
CA ILE A 102 3.50 17.57 13.06
C ILE A 102 4.01 17.45 14.50
N ALA A 103 3.74 16.33 15.17
CA ALA A 103 4.20 16.11 16.55
C ALA A 103 5.73 16.13 16.66
N ALA A 104 6.46 15.48 15.74
CA ALA A 104 7.92 15.49 15.72
C ALA A 104 8.49 16.89 15.48
N LEU A 105 7.93 17.64 14.52
CA LEU A 105 8.37 19.02 14.23
C LEU A 105 8.09 19.97 15.39
N ALA A 106 6.93 19.86 16.04
CA ALA A 106 6.55 20.72 17.16
C ALA A 106 7.38 20.46 18.44
N THR A 107 7.88 19.22 18.62
CA THR A 107 8.64 18.82 19.82
C THR A 107 10.14 18.98 19.66
N GLY A 108 10.70 18.58 18.52
CA GLY A 108 12.15 18.54 18.29
C GLY A 108 12.61 19.06 16.93
N GLY A 109 11.73 19.73 16.18
CA GLY A 109 12.06 20.36 14.90
C GLY A 109 12.47 19.38 13.80
N LEU A 110 13.18 19.91 12.80
CA LEU A 110 13.62 19.16 11.61
C LEU A 110 14.50 17.95 11.96
N ALA A 111 15.38 18.09 12.96
CA ALA A 111 16.36 17.07 13.30
C ALA A 111 15.71 15.82 13.92
N LEU A 112 14.70 16.01 14.78
CA LEU A 112 13.92 14.91 15.34
C LEU A 112 13.06 14.22 14.28
N LEU A 113 12.44 15.00 13.38
CA LEU A 113 11.71 14.43 12.24
C LEU A 113 12.65 13.56 11.38
N ALA A 114 13.81 14.09 11.01
CA ALA A 114 14.79 13.39 10.18
C ALA A 114 15.17 12.01 10.73
N THR A 115 15.51 11.93 12.01
CA THR A 115 15.91 10.66 12.64
C THR A 115 14.76 9.66 12.79
N LEU A 116 13.57 10.13 13.14
CA LEU A 116 12.37 9.28 13.19
C LEU A 116 12.01 8.72 11.81
N VAL A 117 12.18 9.52 10.74
CA VAL A 117 11.95 9.08 9.35
C VAL A 117 13.03 8.10 8.88
N ILE A 118 14.28 8.26 9.30
CA ILE A 118 15.33 7.25 9.04
C ILE A 118 14.98 5.93 9.73
N CYS A 119 14.59 5.94 11.00
CA CYS A 119 14.16 4.73 11.71
C CYS A 119 12.92 4.10 11.06
N PHE A 120 11.96 4.91 10.64
CA PHE A 120 10.80 4.49 9.85
C PHE A 120 11.23 3.73 8.59
N ALA A 121 12.20 4.25 7.84
CA ALA A 121 12.71 3.62 6.62
C ALA A 121 13.41 2.28 6.90
N VAL A 122 14.24 2.22 7.95
CA VAL A 122 14.90 0.97 8.37
C VAL A 122 13.87 -0.10 8.73
N VAL A 123 12.80 0.28 9.44
CA VAL A 123 11.69 -0.61 9.79
C VAL A 123 10.95 -1.09 8.53
N GLN A 124 10.74 -0.23 7.53
CA GLN A 124 10.16 -0.65 6.25
C GLN A 124 11.07 -1.63 5.47
N VAL A 125 12.39 -1.47 5.51
CA VAL A 125 13.33 -2.46 4.92
C VAL A 125 13.16 -3.82 5.61
N LEU A 126 13.02 -3.83 6.94
CA LEU A 126 12.76 -5.05 7.70
C LEU A 126 11.42 -5.69 7.29
N PHE A 127 10.37 -4.88 7.09
CA PHE A 127 9.08 -5.36 6.62
C PHE A 127 9.11 -5.89 5.18
N SER A 128 9.91 -5.30 4.29
CA SER A 128 10.09 -5.80 2.92
C SER A 128 10.71 -7.20 2.92
N THR A 129 11.78 -7.40 3.70
CA THR A 129 12.48 -8.68 3.79
C THR A 129 11.61 -9.77 4.42
N HIS A 130 10.84 -9.42 5.46
CA HIS A 130 9.99 -10.35 6.21
C HIS A 130 8.50 -10.28 5.82
N LEU A 131 8.19 -9.83 4.60
CA LEU A 131 6.80 -9.61 4.16
C LEU A 131 5.92 -10.86 4.27
N SER A 132 6.51 -12.03 4.01
CA SER A 132 5.86 -13.34 4.11
C SER A 132 5.45 -13.70 5.55
N VAL A 133 6.09 -13.11 6.57
CA VAL A 133 5.68 -13.18 7.98
C VAL A 133 4.59 -12.17 8.27
N LEU A 134 4.79 -10.91 7.84
CA LEU A 134 3.93 -9.79 8.19
C LEU A 134 2.50 -9.94 7.68
N ARG A 135 2.29 -10.65 6.56
CA ARG A 135 0.95 -10.92 5.98
C ARG A 135 -0.07 -11.49 6.98
N ARG A 136 0.37 -12.10 8.08
CA ARG A 136 -0.51 -12.56 9.19
C ARG A 136 -1.33 -11.43 9.79
N ILE A 137 -0.67 -10.30 9.98
CA ILE A 137 -1.19 -9.13 10.68
C ILE A 137 -1.70 -8.11 9.66
N LEU A 138 -1.08 -8.06 8.48
CA LEU A 138 -1.46 -7.20 7.35
C LEU A 138 -2.66 -7.73 6.57
N THR A 139 -3.76 -8.03 7.27
CA THR A 139 -4.98 -8.56 6.63
C THR A 139 -5.74 -7.42 5.92
N PRO A 140 -6.55 -7.72 4.89
CA PRO A 140 -7.39 -6.71 4.26
C PRO A 140 -8.36 -6.06 5.24
N THR A 141 -8.82 -6.80 6.26
CA THR A 141 -9.59 -6.29 7.40
C THR A 141 -8.86 -5.15 8.11
N VAL A 142 -7.59 -5.37 8.50
CA VAL A 142 -6.78 -4.36 9.19
C VAL A 142 -6.48 -3.20 8.26
N THR A 143 -6.02 -3.49 7.04
CA THR A 143 -5.65 -2.50 6.02
C THR A 143 -6.83 -1.57 5.70
N GLY A 144 -8.00 -2.13 5.41
CA GLY A 144 -9.18 -1.34 5.09
C GLY A 144 -9.70 -0.54 6.29
N THR A 145 -9.64 -1.08 7.51
CA THR A 145 -10.01 -0.34 8.73
C THR A 145 -9.12 0.89 8.93
N VAL A 146 -7.81 0.72 8.80
CA VAL A 146 -6.84 1.81 8.91
C VAL A 146 -7.03 2.87 7.82
N LEU A 147 -7.30 2.44 6.58
CA LEU A 147 -7.61 3.35 5.47
C LEU A 147 -8.88 4.17 5.75
N MET A 148 -9.92 3.55 6.33
CA MET A 148 -11.14 4.24 6.73
C MET A 148 -10.92 5.22 7.92
N LEU A 149 -10.00 4.92 8.83
CA LEU A 149 -9.64 5.80 9.96
C LEU A 149 -8.70 6.96 9.58
N THR A 150 -7.99 6.85 8.45
CA THR A 150 -7.05 7.89 7.98
C THR A 150 -7.74 9.25 7.81
N PRO A 151 -8.90 9.37 7.11
CA PRO A 151 -9.69 10.61 7.06
C PRO A 151 -10.03 11.23 8.41
N ILE A 152 -10.43 10.40 9.37
CA ILE A 152 -10.86 10.84 10.70
C ILE A 152 -9.69 11.44 11.48
N THR A 153 -8.49 10.89 11.29
CA THR A 153 -7.28 11.36 11.96
C THR A 153 -6.83 12.74 11.49
N ILE A 154 -7.13 13.09 10.24
CA ILE A 154 -6.75 14.38 9.64
C ILE A 154 -7.83 15.44 9.86
N MET A 155 -9.05 15.03 10.17
CA MET A 155 -10.19 15.93 10.39
C MET A 155 -9.86 17.10 11.34
N PRO A 156 -9.19 16.93 12.49
CA PRO A 156 -8.83 18.06 13.35
C PRO A 156 -7.82 19.01 12.70
N VAL A 157 -6.81 18.49 12.01
CA VAL A 157 -5.81 19.30 11.28
C VAL A 157 -6.49 20.10 10.17
N LEU A 158 -7.54 19.54 9.56
CA LEU A 158 -8.26 20.12 8.44
C LEU A 158 -9.31 21.17 8.85
N PHE A 159 -10.03 20.96 9.95
CA PHE A 159 -11.18 21.80 10.34
C PHE A 159 -10.95 22.65 11.60
N ASN A 160 -10.05 22.27 12.51
CA ASN A 160 -9.79 23.02 13.75
C ASN A 160 -8.68 24.09 13.60
N GLN A 161 -8.21 24.34 12.37
CA GLN A 161 -7.26 25.42 12.07
C GLN A 161 -7.95 26.50 11.23
N PRO A 162 -8.74 27.41 11.85
CA PRO A 162 -9.46 28.45 11.11
C PRO A 162 -8.50 29.35 10.31
N ASP A 163 -7.28 29.60 10.78
CA ASP A 163 -6.27 30.39 10.02
C ASP A 163 -5.76 29.67 8.75
N VAL A 164 -5.81 28.33 8.74
CA VAL A 164 -5.47 27.49 7.58
C VAL A 164 -6.67 27.29 6.64
N VAL A 165 -7.91 27.52 7.07
CA VAL A 165 -9.10 27.32 6.20
C VAL A 165 -9.75 28.63 5.77
N ILE A 166 -9.58 29.69 6.54
CA ILE A 166 -10.21 30.98 6.37
C ILE A 166 -9.10 32.02 6.38
N GLY A 167 -8.51 32.25 5.20
CA GLY A 167 -7.49 33.28 5.05
C GLY A 167 -8.01 34.63 5.54
N ASP A 168 -7.24 35.27 6.40
CA ASP A 168 -7.53 36.49 7.18
C ASP A 168 -7.87 37.74 6.34
N LYS A 169 -7.88 37.62 5.01
CA LYS A 169 -8.10 38.71 4.05
C LYS A 169 -9.55 38.79 3.53
N SER A 170 -10.29 37.68 3.48
CA SER A 170 -11.70 37.67 3.05
C SER A 170 -12.42 36.36 3.43
N PRO A 171 -13.27 36.35 4.48
CA PRO A 171 -14.02 35.16 4.90
C PRO A 171 -14.96 34.63 3.81
N VAL A 172 -15.58 35.55 3.06
CA VAL A 172 -16.50 35.22 1.96
C VAL A 172 -15.75 34.62 0.77
N GLY A 173 -14.61 35.20 0.39
CA GLY A 173 -13.75 34.66 -0.66
C GLY A 173 -13.21 33.27 -0.31
N ALA A 174 -12.85 33.07 0.95
CA ALA A 174 -12.37 31.78 1.46
C ALA A 174 -13.47 30.71 1.36
N ALA A 175 -14.66 30.99 1.90
CA ALA A 175 -15.79 30.07 1.83
C ALA A 175 -16.21 29.76 0.38
N LEU A 176 -16.28 30.78 -0.49
CA LEU A 176 -16.68 30.59 -1.88
C LEU A 176 -15.64 29.78 -2.66
N SER A 177 -14.35 30.07 -2.50
CA SER A 177 -13.29 29.30 -3.16
C SER A 177 -13.29 27.83 -2.71
N ALA A 178 -13.51 27.55 -1.43
CA ALA A 178 -13.67 26.19 -0.91
C ALA A 178 -14.91 25.49 -1.50
N LEU A 179 -16.08 26.14 -1.45
CA LEU A 179 -17.34 25.58 -1.97
C LEU A 179 -17.27 25.28 -3.47
N VAL A 180 -16.71 26.21 -4.26
CA VAL A 180 -16.51 26.02 -5.71
C VAL A 180 -15.54 24.87 -5.97
N THR A 181 -14.42 24.82 -5.24
CA THR A 181 -13.45 23.72 -5.36
C THR A 181 -14.13 22.38 -5.07
N MET A 182 -14.75 22.23 -3.89
CA MET A 182 -15.38 20.99 -3.48
C MET A 182 -16.52 20.60 -4.44
N GLY A 183 -17.39 21.55 -4.80
CA GLY A 183 -18.50 21.33 -5.72
C GLY A 183 -18.05 20.88 -7.10
N LEU A 184 -16.97 21.45 -7.63
CA LEU A 184 -16.41 21.04 -8.93
C LEU A 184 -15.77 19.65 -8.86
N ILE A 185 -14.95 19.36 -7.84
CA ILE A 185 -14.33 18.05 -7.71
C ILE A 185 -15.42 16.97 -7.58
N VAL A 186 -16.39 17.17 -6.69
CA VAL A 186 -17.50 16.22 -6.48
C VAL A 186 -18.37 16.10 -7.73
N GLY A 187 -18.78 17.23 -8.32
CA GLY A 187 -19.61 17.25 -9.52
C GLY A 187 -18.96 16.53 -10.71
N ILE A 188 -17.68 16.79 -10.96
CA ILE A 188 -16.92 16.11 -12.03
C ILE A 188 -16.75 14.62 -11.71
N THR A 189 -16.50 14.26 -10.44
CA THR A 189 -16.30 12.86 -10.05
C THR A 189 -17.59 12.05 -10.18
N LEU A 190 -18.74 12.61 -9.81
CA LEU A 190 -20.04 11.92 -9.89
C LEU A 190 -20.60 11.87 -11.33
N ILE A 191 -20.60 13.02 -12.01
CA ILE A 191 -21.32 13.20 -13.29
C ILE A 191 -20.39 13.00 -14.50
N GLY A 192 -19.09 13.21 -14.34
CA GLY A 192 -18.13 13.15 -15.44
C GLY A 192 -18.10 11.77 -16.13
N LYS A 193 -17.84 11.75 -17.43
CA LYS A 193 -17.62 10.50 -18.19
C LYS A 193 -16.17 10.03 -18.01
N ASN A 194 -15.94 8.72 -17.84
CA ASN A 194 -14.64 8.03 -17.65
C ASN A 194 -13.40 8.93 -17.46
N ARG A 195 -12.85 9.48 -18.56
CA ARG A 195 -11.61 10.29 -18.56
C ARG A 195 -11.73 11.60 -17.77
N MET A 196 -12.90 12.25 -17.76
CA MET A 196 -13.10 13.55 -17.11
C MET A 196 -13.10 13.44 -15.58
N ARG A 197 -13.63 12.33 -15.02
CA ARG A 197 -13.66 12.10 -13.56
C ARG A 197 -12.28 12.22 -12.94
N PHE A 198 -11.28 11.72 -13.65
CA PHE A 198 -9.89 11.68 -13.20
C PHE A 198 -9.23 13.06 -13.12
N TRP A 199 -9.63 14.00 -13.99
CA TRP A 199 -9.15 15.38 -13.97
C TRP A 199 -9.90 16.28 -12.99
N GLY A 200 -10.99 15.77 -12.39
CA GLY A 200 -11.83 16.52 -11.44
C GLY A 200 -11.04 17.24 -10.35
N PRO A 201 -10.12 16.57 -9.61
CA PRO A 201 -9.30 17.22 -8.59
C PRO A 201 -8.46 18.40 -9.13
N VAL A 202 -7.81 18.23 -10.28
CA VAL A 202 -6.96 19.27 -10.89
C VAL A 202 -7.81 20.46 -11.34
N ILE A 203 -8.92 20.20 -12.04
CA ILE A 203 -9.84 21.24 -12.51
C ILE A 203 -10.43 22.01 -11.33
N GLY A 204 -10.83 21.30 -10.27
CA GLY A 204 -11.36 21.92 -9.05
C GLY A 204 -10.34 22.84 -8.37
N ILE A 205 -9.08 22.41 -8.24
CA ILE A 205 -8.01 23.25 -7.69
C ILE A 205 -7.80 24.50 -8.53
N VAL A 206 -7.72 24.37 -9.86
CA VAL A 206 -7.47 25.50 -10.76
C VAL A 206 -8.61 26.53 -10.68
N LEU A 207 -9.86 26.09 -10.86
CA LEU A 207 -11.01 26.99 -10.84
C LEU A 207 -11.27 27.58 -9.45
N GLY A 208 -11.09 26.78 -8.39
CA GLY A 208 -11.14 27.26 -7.01
C GLY A 208 -10.10 28.32 -6.70
N SER A 209 -8.87 28.15 -7.21
CA SER A 209 -7.80 29.13 -7.05
C SER A 209 -8.06 30.41 -7.82
N ILE A 210 -8.67 30.34 -9.01
CA ILE A 210 -9.10 31.52 -9.78
C ILE A 210 -10.13 32.32 -8.97
N VAL A 211 -11.12 31.64 -8.38
CA VAL A 211 -12.09 32.30 -7.49
C VAL A 211 -11.36 32.93 -6.31
N GLY A 212 -10.47 32.21 -5.63
CA GLY A 212 -9.69 32.77 -4.51
C GLY A 212 -8.84 33.99 -4.91
N ALA A 213 -8.27 33.99 -6.12
CA ALA A 213 -7.50 35.11 -6.66
C ALA A 213 -8.36 36.37 -6.86
N MET A 214 -9.62 36.23 -7.26
CA MET A 214 -10.56 37.36 -7.37
C MET A 214 -10.81 38.07 -6.03
N PHE A 215 -10.59 37.37 -4.90
CA PHE A 215 -10.70 37.91 -3.55
C PHE A 215 -9.33 38.23 -2.91
N GLY A 216 -8.24 38.23 -3.69
CA GLY A 216 -6.90 38.56 -3.19
C GLY A 216 -6.28 37.53 -2.24
N LEU A 217 -6.78 36.28 -2.26
CA LEU A 217 -6.24 35.18 -1.43
C LEU A 217 -5.01 34.52 -2.04
N TYR A 218 -4.76 34.75 -3.33
CA TYR A 218 -3.61 34.20 -4.05
C TYR A 218 -2.42 35.15 -3.92
N ASP A 219 -1.32 34.66 -3.33
CA ASP A 219 -0.10 35.46 -3.12
C ASP A 219 0.73 35.53 -4.40
N THR A 220 0.41 36.51 -5.27
CA THR A 220 1.12 36.72 -6.53
C THR A 220 2.55 37.21 -6.33
N ASP A 221 2.82 37.94 -5.25
CA ASP A 221 4.13 38.54 -4.98
C ASP A 221 5.18 37.46 -4.71
N ARG A 222 4.84 36.44 -3.92
CA ARG A 222 5.71 35.27 -3.72
C ARG A 222 6.03 34.55 -5.04
N VAL A 223 5.04 34.42 -5.91
CA VAL A 223 5.24 33.79 -7.22
C VAL A 223 6.18 34.62 -8.07
N VAL A 224 6.02 35.95 -8.10
CA VAL A 224 6.89 36.86 -8.87
C VAL A 224 8.33 36.87 -8.32
N ALA A 225 8.51 36.86 -7.00
CA ALA A 225 9.82 36.85 -6.35
C ALA A 225 10.59 35.53 -6.54
N ALA A 226 9.90 34.39 -6.74
CA ALA A 226 10.56 33.10 -6.91
C ALA A 226 11.41 33.05 -8.19
N SER A 227 12.59 32.44 -8.09
CA SER A 227 13.51 32.24 -9.21
C SER A 227 13.02 31.13 -10.15
N TRP A 228 13.43 31.21 -11.42
CA TRP A 228 13.13 30.18 -12.42
C TRP A 228 13.94 28.90 -12.20
N ILE A 229 15.19 29.04 -11.74
CA ILE A 229 16.06 27.95 -11.33
C ILE A 229 16.59 28.31 -9.94
N GLY A 230 16.48 27.37 -9.01
CA GLY A 230 17.01 27.55 -7.67
C GLY A 230 17.73 26.28 -7.23
N MET A 231 18.91 26.46 -6.65
CA MET A 231 19.56 25.39 -5.90
C MET A 231 19.08 25.47 -4.46
N PRO A 232 18.67 24.34 -3.86
CA PRO A 232 18.17 24.32 -2.50
C PRO A 232 19.33 24.55 -1.52
N ASN A 233 19.08 25.15 -0.35
CA ASN A 233 20.14 25.39 0.64
C ASN A 233 20.47 24.10 1.41
N PRO A 234 21.65 23.47 1.20
CA PRO A 234 22.00 22.22 1.87
C PRO A 234 22.22 22.37 3.38
N GLU A 235 22.38 23.59 3.89
CA GLU A 235 22.59 23.86 5.33
C GLU A 235 21.38 23.51 6.19
N LEU A 236 20.21 23.32 5.57
CA LEU A 236 18.97 22.92 6.24
C LEU A 236 18.88 21.42 6.55
N VAL A 237 19.84 20.64 6.07
CA VAL A 237 19.98 19.22 6.44
C VAL A 237 20.61 19.12 7.82
N VAL A 238 19.77 18.88 8.82
CA VAL A 238 20.18 18.73 10.21
C VAL A 238 19.87 17.31 10.67
N LEU A 239 20.92 16.54 10.96
CA LEU A 239 20.82 15.20 11.54
C LEU A 239 21.26 15.25 13.00
N ASP A 240 20.31 15.08 13.92
CA ASP A 240 20.59 14.93 15.34
C ASP A 240 20.41 13.47 15.75
N LEU A 241 21.52 12.72 15.85
CA LEU A 241 21.53 11.33 16.32
C LEU A 241 21.52 11.20 17.84
N GLN A 242 21.22 12.28 18.57
CA GLN A 242 20.99 12.22 20.01
C GLN A 242 19.58 11.67 20.27
N PHE A 243 19.50 10.41 20.69
CA PHE A 243 18.24 9.74 21.04
C PHE A 243 17.69 10.25 22.39
N LYS A 244 17.19 11.50 22.38
CA LYS A 244 16.57 12.17 23.54
C LYS A 244 15.23 11.53 23.91
N SER A 245 14.64 11.94 25.03
CA SER A 245 13.40 11.36 25.55
C SER A 245 12.24 11.46 24.54
N GLU A 246 12.16 12.56 23.80
CA GLU A 246 11.10 12.82 22.81
C GLU A 246 11.14 11.80 21.65
N PHE A 247 12.34 11.37 21.26
CA PHE A 247 12.53 10.34 20.23
C PHE A 247 11.86 9.02 20.65
N TRP A 248 12.11 8.57 21.88
CA TRP A 248 11.57 7.31 22.38
C TRP A 248 10.04 7.34 22.55
N VAL A 249 9.48 8.51 22.84
CA VAL A 249 8.02 8.70 22.95
C VAL A 249 7.35 8.62 21.57
N LEU A 250 7.95 9.19 20.52
CA LEU A 250 7.36 9.25 19.18
C LEU A 250 7.70 8.05 18.28
N LEU A 251 8.81 7.36 18.54
CA LEU A 251 9.28 6.21 17.75
C LEU A 251 8.20 5.14 17.49
N PRO A 252 7.40 4.69 18.48
CA PRO A 252 6.38 3.67 18.23
C PRO A 252 5.28 4.16 17.29
N ALA A 253 4.94 5.45 17.35
CA ALA A 253 3.97 6.05 16.44
C ALA A 253 4.48 5.98 14.99
N PHE A 254 5.75 6.33 14.78
CA PHE A 254 6.41 6.22 13.48
C PHE A 254 6.50 4.77 13.00
N ILE A 255 6.81 3.80 13.87
CA ILE A 255 6.83 2.37 13.53
C ILE A 255 5.45 1.90 13.06
N LEU A 256 4.38 2.29 13.76
CA LEU A 256 3.02 1.95 13.36
C LEU A 256 2.63 2.62 12.05
N VAL A 257 2.96 3.91 11.84
CA VAL A 257 2.73 4.56 10.54
C VAL A 257 3.54 3.87 9.43
N ALA A 258 4.76 3.37 9.71
CA ALA A 258 5.57 2.60 8.75
C ALA A 258 4.86 1.31 8.34
N LEU A 259 4.23 0.63 9.30
CA LEU A 259 3.41 -0.56 9.05
C LEU A 259 2.24 -0.22 8.14
N ILE A 260 1.54 0.89 8.41
CA ILE A 260 0.40 1.36 7.63
C ILE A 260 0.81 1.74 6.20
N CYS A 261 1.90 2.49 6.03
CA CYS A 261 2.42 2.85 4.71
C CYS A 261 2.88 1.62 3.93
N THR A 262 3.40 0.61 4.63
CA THR A 262 3.73 -0.70 4.05
C THR A 262 2.48 -1.41 3.54
N MET A 263 1.39 -1.44 4.33
CA MET A 263 0.08 -1.99 3.88
C MET A 263 -0.42 -1.29 2.62
N GLN A 264 -0.35 0.04 2.59
CA GLN A 264 -0.75 0.85 1.42
C GLN A 264 0.08 0.51 0.19
N THR A 265 1.40 0.37 0.36
CA THR A 265 2.32 0.01 -0.72
C THR A 265 2.06 -1.41 -1.23
N ILE A 266 1.76 -2.37 -0.35
CA ILE A 266 1.36 -3.72 -0.75
C ILE A 266 0.06 -3.68 -1.57
N SER A 267 -0.96 -2.99 -1.07
CA SER A 267 -2.25 -2.84 -1.77
C SER A 267 -2.06 -2.19 -3.15
N GLY A 268 -1.26 -1.12 -3.22
CA GLY A 268 -0.92 -0.45 -4.48
C GLY A 268 -0.14 -1.33 -5.45
N ALA A 269 0.86 -2.07 -4.95
CA ALA A 269 1.68 -2.97 -5.75
C ALA A 269 0.91 -4.20 -6.26
N VAL A 270 -0.09 -4.68 -5.51
CA VAL A 270 -1.03 -5.70 -5.97
C VAL A 270 -1.98 -5.13 -7.01
N GLY A 271 -2.57 -3.97 -6.73
CA GLY A 271 -3.53 -3.32 -7.62
C GLY A 271 -2.94 -2.94 -8.98
N ILE A 272 -1.72 -2.39 -9.00
CA ILE A 272 -1.04 -2.06 -10.26
C ILE A 272 -0.80 -3.32 -11.10
N GLN A 273 -0.44 -4.45 -10.49
CA GLN A 273 -0.23 -5.71 -11.19
C GLN A 273 -1.53 -6.22 -11.84
N GLN A 274 -2.65 -6.11 -11.13
CA GLN A 274 -3.95 -6.54 -11.65
C GLN A 274 -4.42 -5.72 -12.85
N VAL A 275 -4.18 -4.40 -12.86
CA VAL A 275 -4.58 -3.53 -13.99
C VAL A 275 -3.56 -3.51 -15.14
N SER A 276 -2.32 -3.95 -14.88
CA SER A 276 -1.23 -3.95 -15.86
C SER A 276 -1.29 -5.10 -16.85
N TRP A 277 -2.18 -6.09 -16.70
CA TRP A 277 -2.27 -7.19 -17.66
C TRP A 277 -3.69 -7.26 -18.23
N GLU A 278 -3.83 -7.55 -19.53
CA GLU A 278 -5.15 -7.79 -20.15
C GLU A 278 -5.72 -9.14 -19.71
N GLU A 279 -4.87 -10.17 -19.78
CA GLU A 279 -5.14 -11.44 -19.11
C GLU A 279 -4.74 -11.31 -17.65
N HIS A 280 -5.62 -11.74 -16.76
CA HIS A 280 -5.28 -11.72 -15.35
C HIS A 280 -4.11 -12.68 -15.08
N ARG A 281 -3.18 -12.24 -14.23
CA ARG A 281 -1.99 -13.00 -13.84
C ARG A 281 -1.91 -13.07 -12.32
N ALA A 282 -1.30 -14.15 -11.82
CA ALA A 282 -0.96 -14.25 -10.41
C ALA A 282 -0.04 -13.09 -10.00
N VAL A 283 -0.27 -12.57 -8.80
CA VAL A 283 0.54 -11.49 -8.23
C VAL A 283 1.96 -11.99 -7.97
N ASP A 284 2.95 -11.31 -8.54
CA ASP A 284 4.36 -11.51 -8.20
C ASP A 284 4.66 -10.80 -6.87
N PHE A 285 4.77 -11.58 -5.79
CA PHE A 285 5.11 -11.04 -4.48
C PHE A 285 6.57 -10.60 -4.37
N ARG A 286 7.47 -11.00 -5.28
CA ARG A 286 8.83 -10.43 -5.36
C ARG A 286 8.77 -8.97 -5.78
N ALA A 287 7.89 -8.63 -6.72
CA ALA A 287 7.61 -7.25 -7.10
C ALA A 287 6.96 -6.48 -5.95
N VAL A 288 6.08 -7.10 -5.16
CA VAL A 288 5.50 -6.46 -3.95
C VAL A 288 6.57 -6.20 -2.88
N GLN A 289 7.44 -7.17 -2.60
CA GLN A 289 8.59 -6.97 -1.69
C GLN A 289 9.49 -5.85 -2.19
N GLY A 290 9.74 -5.83 -3.51
CA GLY A 290 10.48 -4.75 -4.16
C GLY A 290 9.80 -3.39 -4.02
N ALA A 291 8.48 -3.33 -4.11
CA ALA A 291 7.72 -2.10 -3.89
C ALA A 291 7.97 -1.52 -2.49
N VAL A 292 7.87 -2.36 -1.45
CA VAL A 292 8.11 -1.95 -0.06
C VAL A 292 9.57 -1.54 0.16
N ALA A 293 10.53 -2.27 -0.42
CA ALA A 293 11.95 -1.88 -0.34
C ALA A 293 12.20 -0.54 -1.06
N GLY A 294 11.61 -0.34 -2.23
CA GLY A 294 11.73 0.90 -2.99
C GLY A 294 11.15 2.10 -2.23
N ASP A 295 10.01 1.92 -1.56
CA ASP A 295 9.42 2.93 -0.68
C ASP A 295 10.35 3.24 0.50
N ALA A 296 10.93 2.20 1.12
CA ALA A 296 11.91 2.34 2.20
C ALA A 296 13.16 3.12 1.76
N ALA A 297 13.67 2.91 0.55
CA ALA A 297 14.79 3.68 0.00
C ALA A 297 14.42 5.16 -0.17
N GLY A 298 13.22 5.44 -0.68
CA GLY A 298 12.68 6.79 -0.77
C GLY A 298 12.54 7.46 0.60
N ASN A 299 12.01 6.72 1.59
CA ASN A 299 11.88 7.19 2.96
C ASN A 299 13.21 7.43 3.66
N LEU A 300 14.23 6.62 3.38
CA LEU A 300 15.58 6.86 3.89
C LEU A 300 16.14 8.18 3.35
N LEU A 301 15.98 8.42 2.04
CA LEU A 301 16.36 9.70 1.42
C LEU A 301 15.55 10.86 2.00
N SER A 302 14.26 10.67 2.28
CA SER A 302 13.41 11.69 2.92
C SER A 302 13.90 12.05 4.31
N GLY A 303 14.25 11.06 5.13
CA GLY A 303 14.81 11.29 6.46
C GLY A 303 16.17 12.00 6.40
N LEU A 304 17.05 11.58 5.49
CA LEU A 304 18.33 12.25 5.26
C LEU A 304 18.17 13.69 4.75
N ALA A 305 17.10 13.98 4.01
CA ALA A 305 16.78 15.32 3.54
C ALA A 305 15.84 16.08 4.52
N CYS A 306 15.65 15.60 5.75
CA CYS A 306 14.82 16.25 6.77
C CYS A 306 13.38 16.56 6.31
N THR A 307 12.79 15.71 5.46
CA THR A 307 11.39 15.80 5.06
C THR A 307 10.58 14.62 5.60
N MET A 308 9.26 14.69 5.46
CA MET A 308 8.35 13.71 5.99
C MET A 308 8.38 12.38 5.22
N PRO A 309 7.83 11.29 5.80
CA PRO A 309 7.67 10.03 5.11
C PRO A 309 6.85 10.17 3.82
N LEU A 310 7.27 9.43 2.81
CA LEU A 310 6.56 9.18 1.57
C LEU A 310 5.70 7.92 1.70
N GLY A 311 4.72 7.79 0.81
CA GLY A 311 3.87 6.64 0.65
C GLY A 311 3.29 6.53 -0.76
N PHE A 312 2.68 5.38 -1.01
CA PHE A 312 2.07 5.04 -2.30
C PHE A 312 0.94 6.00 -2.69
N ARG A 313 0.84 6.28 -4.00
CA ARG A 313 -0.28 7.02 -4.57
C ARG A 313 -1.02 6.28 -5.69
N PRO A 314 -2.37 6.19 -5.61
CA PRO A 314 -3.17 5.40 -6.53
C PRO A 314 -3.25 5.98 -7.95
N SER A 315 -2.77 7.21 -8.17
CA SER A 315 -2.81 7.90 -9.46
C SER A 315 -2.12 7.14 -10.60
N GLY A 316 -1.06 6.37 -10.29
CA GLY A 316 -0.38 5.53 -11.28
C GLY A 316 -1.27 4.41 -11.81
N ALA A 317 -1.85 3.60 -10.90
CA ALA A 317 -2.75 2.51 -11.26
C ALA A 317 -4.03 2.99 -11.97
N ALA A 318 -4.61 4.09 -11.48
CA ALA A 318 -5.78 4.70 -12.12
C ALA A 318 -5.45 5.19 -13.55
N MET A 319 -4.25 5.71 -13.79
CA MET A 319 -3.84 6.10 -15.13
C MET A 319 -3.69 4.90 -16.07
N VAL A 320 -3.10 3.80 -15.59
CA VAL A 320 -2.97 2.56 -16.37
C VAL A 320 -4.36 2.01 -16.74
N GLU A 321 -5.30 2.02 -15.80
CA GLU A 321 -6.68 1.58 -16.02
C GLU A 321 -7.38 2.39 -17.14
N ILE A 322 -7.16 3.71 -17.18
CA ILE A 322 -7.79 4.61 -18.16
C ILE A 322 -7.10 4.57 -19.52
N THR A 323 -5.76 4.60 -19.53
CA THR A 323 -4.97 4.71 -20.76
C THR A 323 -4.70 3.36 -21.41
N GLY A 324 -4.72 2.28 -20.62
CA GLY A 324 -4.30 0.95 -21.03
C GLY A 324 -2.79 0.84 -21.29
N ILE A 325 -1.98 1.82 -20.85
CA ILE A 325 -0.54 1.84 -21.07
C ILE A 325 0.18 1.60 -19.73
N SER A 326 0.83 0.45 -19.55
CA SER A 326 1.54 0.12 -18.29
C SER A 326 3.07 0.15 -18.38
N SER A 327 3.64 0.61 -19.49
CA SER A 327 5.10 0.59 -19.68
C SER A 327 5.86 1.27 -18.55
N ARG A 328 6.82 0.55 -17.95
CA ARG A 328 7.71 1.06 -16.90
C ARG A 328 8.51 2.30 -17.31
N ARG A 329 8.68 2.54 -18.62
CA ARG A 329 9.30 3.78 -19.14
C ARG A 329 8.56 5.03 -18.65
N ILE A 330 7.24 4.97 -18.50
CA ILE A 330 6.43 6.07 -17.98
C ILE A 330 6.86 6.44 -16.56
N GLY A 331 7.10 5.46 -15.70
CA GLY A 331 7.57 5.70 -14.33
C GLY A 331 8.95 6.37 -14.27
N VAL A 332 9.87 5.98 -15.17
CA VAL A 332 11.18 6.62 -15.29
C VAL A 332 11.06 8.06 -15.78
N VAL A 333 10.26 8.31 -16.82
CA VAL A 333 10.04 9.66 -17.36
C VAL A 333 9.35 10.56 -16.34
N LEU A 334 8.36 10.02 -15.61
CA LEU A 334 7.70 10.70 -14.49
C LEU A 334 8.71 11.11 -13.43
N GLY A 335 9.60 10.20 -13.03
CA GLY A 335 10.61 10.49 -12.03
C GLY A 335 11.59 11.57 -12.45
N ILE A 336 12.08 11.53 -13.70
CA ILE A 336 12.94 12.59 -14.28
C ILE A 336 12.19 13.93 -14.31
N LEU A 337 10.92 13.92 -14.70
CA LEU A 337 10.09 15.12 -14.75
C LEU A 337 9.90 15.75 -13.37
N LEU A 338 9.64 14.95 -12.34
CA LEU A 338 9.52 15.42 -10.96
C LEU A 338 10.84 15.98 -10.43
N ILE A 339 11.97 15.30 -10.67
CA ILE A 339 13.29 15.80 -10.30
C ILE A 339 13.55 17.16 -10.96
N PHE A 340 13.30 17.28 -12.27
CA PHE A 340 13.46 18.54 -12.98
C PHE A 340 12.57 19.65 -12.38
N LEU A 341 11.30 19.33 -12.09
CA LEU A 341 10.36 20.28 -11.50
C LEU A 341 10.77 20.75 -10.10
N ALA A 342 11.46 19.90 -9.32
CA ALA A 342 12.00 20.31 -8.02
C ALA A 342 12.96 21.50 -8.15
N PHE A 343 13.78 21.54 -9.21
CA PHE A 343 14.72 22.64 -9.48
C PHE A 343 14.08 23.87 -10.14
N VAL A 344 12.75 23.92 -10.23
CA VAL A 344 11.98 25.07 -10.73
C VAL A 344 11.17 25.68 -9.58
N PRO A 345 11.77 26.51 -8.70
CA PRO A 345 11.08 27.11 -7.56
C PRO A 345 9.85 27.90 -7.96
N LYS A 346 9.85 28.54 -9.14
CA LYS A 346 8.67 29.22 -9.70
C LYS A 346 7.44 28.32 -9.75
N ALA A 347 7.60 27.08 -10.19
CA ALA A 347 6.49 26.13 -10.30
C ALA A 347 6.00 25.69 -8.92
N ILE A 348 6.93 25.49 -7.98
CA ILE A 348 6.61 25.20 -6.58
C ILE A 348 5.86 26.38 -5.94
N ALA A 349 6.32 27.61 -6.17
CA ALA A 349 5.71 28.84 -5.63
C ALA A 349 4.27 29.03 -6.13
N VAL A 350 3.98 28.72 -7.40
CA VAL A 350 2.61 28.74 -7.95
C VAL A 350 1.68 27.81 -7.17
N ILE A 351 2.17 26.65 -6.75
CA ILE A 351 1.38 25.67 -6.00
C ILE A 351 1.27 26.07 -4.52
N LEU A 352 2.33 26.64 -3.94
CA LEU A 352 2.33 27.14 -2.56
C LEU A 352 1.45 28.39 -2.37
N ALA A 353 1.23 29.15 -3.44
CA ALA A 353 0.32 30.29 -3.47
C ALA A 353 -1.16 29.89 -3.60
N ILE A 354 -1.46 28.59 -3.80
CA ILE A 354 -2.84 28.10 -3.82
C ILE A 354 -3.49 28.43 -2.47
N PRO A 355 -4.69 29.05 -2.45
CA PRO A 355 -5.34 29.43 -1.22
C PRO A 355 -5.63 28.22 -0.36
N SER A 356 -5.39 28.36 0.94
CA SER A 356 -5.58 27.28 1.90
C SER A 356 -7.01 26.71 1.98
N PRO A 357 -8.12 27.47 1.72
CA PRO A 357 -9.45 26.87 1.59
C PRO A 357 -9.58 25.87 0.42
N VAL A 358 -8.90 26.14 -0.71
CA VAL A 358 -8.89 25.27 -1.90
C VAL A 358 -8.14 23.97 -1.58
N VAL A 359 -7.00 24.08 -0.90
CA VAL A 359 -6.23 22.93 -0.41
C VAL A 359 -7.09 22.07 0.52
N ALA A 360 -7.81 22.70 1.45
CA ALA A 360 -8.67 21.99 2.39
C ALA A 360 -9.78 21.20 1.67
N SER A 361 -10.46 21.81 0.70
CA SER A 361 -11.47 21.13 -0.12
C SER A 361 -10.92 19.94 -0.91
N PHE A 362 -9.74 20.09 -1.52
CA PHE A 362 -9.06 19.01 -2.23
C PHE A 362 -8.72 17.83 -1.30
N ILE A 363 -8.18 18.11 -0.11
CA ILE A 363 -7.85 17.10 0.89
C ILE A 363 -9.13 16.39 1.36
N THR A 364 -10.21 17.13 1.65
CA THR A 364 -11.51 16.55 2.05
C THR A 364 -12.03 15.53 1.04
N VAL A 365 -12.04 15.86 -0.25
CA VAL A 365 -12.54 14.93 -1.29
C VAL A 365 -11.60 13.74 -1.47
N THR A 366 -10.29 13.97 -1.35
CA THR A 366 -9.29 12.88 -1.39
C THR A 366 -9.48 11.93 -0.21
N MET A 367 -9.75 12.45 0.99
CA MET A 367 -10.05 11.66 2.18
C MET A 367 -11.32 10.82 2.01
N ALA A 368 -12.39 11.40 1.45
CA ALA A 368 -13.60 10.64 1.14
C ALA A 368 -13.32 9.48 0.17
N THR A 369 -12.45 9.69 -0.82
CA THR A 369 -12.05 8.65 -1.77
C THR A 369 -11.24 7.54 -1.08
N ILE A 370 -10.31 7.89 -0.19
CA ILE A 370 -9.52 6.92 0.59
C ILE A 370 -10.42 6.09 1.51
N PHE A 371 -11.44 6.69 2.13
CA PHE A 371 -12.45 5.98 2.91
C PHE A 371 -13.14 4.89 2.08
N ILE A 372 -13.56 5.23 0.86
CA ILE A 372 -14.20 4.29 -0.07
C ILE A 372 -13.25 3.16 -0.46
N ILE A 373 -11.96 3.46 -0.70
CA ILE A 373 -10.95 2.43 -1.00
C ILE A 373 -10.81 1.48 0.20
N GLY A 374 -10.73 2.00 1.42
CA GLY A 374 -10.66 1.18 2.63
C GLY A 374 -11.88 0.26 2.79
N ALA A 375 -13.09 0.79 2.59
CA ALA A 375 -14.32 0.00 2.61
C ALA A 375 -14.34 -1.07 1.51
N ARG A 376 -13.90 -0.72 0.28
CA ARG A 376 -13.83 -1.66 -0.85
C ARG A 376 -12.85 -2.80 -0.56
N VAL A 377 -11.69 -2.53 0.04
CA VAL A 377 -10.70 -3.55 0.42
C VAL A 377 -11.33 -4.59 1.38
N ILE A 378 -12.12 -4.14 2.35
CA ILE A 378 -12.82 -5.05 3.29
C ILE A 378 -13.91 -5.85 2.58
N ILE A 379 -14.71 -5.19 1.73
CA ILE A 379 -15.85 -5.84 1.05
C ILE A 379 -15.36 -6.90 0.06
N GLN A 380 -14.29 -6.61 -0.69
CA GLN A 380 -13.71 -7.54 -1.66
C GLN A 380 -13.07 -8.78 -1.01
N ASP A 381 -12.60 -8.66 0.25
CA ASP A 381 -12.05 -9.78 1.03
C ASP A 381 -13.11 -10.78 1.51
N GLY A 382 -14.40 -10.44 1.41
CA GLY A 382 -15.49 -11.22 1.97
C GLY A 382 -15.59 -11.03 3.49
N ILE A 383 -16.56 -10.21 3.89
CA ILE A 383 -16.80 -9.88 5.30
C ILE A 383 -17.73 -10.92 5.94
N ASP A 384 -17.21 -11.70 6.88
CA ASP A 384 -18.02 -12.52 7.78
C ASP A 384 -18.33 -11.74 9.07
N PHE A 385 -19.20 -12.26 9.93
CA PHE A 385 -19.58 -11.57 11.17
C PHE A 385 -18.36 -11.29 12.07
N ARG A 386 -17.38 -12.20 12.10
CA ARG A 386 -16.17 -12.05 12.94
C ARG A 386 -15.27 -10.93 12.44
N LYS A 387 -14.91 -10.92 11.15
CA LYS A 387 -14.17 -9.82 10.52
C LYS A 387 -14.94 -8.51 10.62
N GLY A 388 -16.25 -8.54 10.40
CA GLY A 388 -17.12 -7.37 10.55
C GLY A 388 -17.09 -6.78 11.95
N LEU A 389 -17.08 -7.64 12.98
CA LEU A 389 -16.93 -7.21 14.37
C LEU A 389 -15.56 -6.58 14.64
N ILE A 390 -14.48 -7.15 14.07
CA ILE A 390 -13.13 -6.59 14.16
C ILE A 390 -13.10 -5.19 13.55
N VAL A 391 -13.60 -5.01 12.32
CA VAL A 391 -13.68 -3.71 11.65
C VAL A 391 -14.50 -2.73 12.49
N GLY A 392 -15.69 -3.13 12.91
CA GLY A 392 -16.62 -2.26 13.64
C GLY A 392 -16.05 -1.76 14.96
N ILE A 393 -15.52 -2.67 15.80
CA ILE A 393 -14.94 -2.30 17.10
C ILE A 393 -13.71 -1.41 16.90
N SER A 394 -12.82 -1.79 15.98
CA SER A 394 -11.57 -1.07 15.74
C SER A 394 -11.82 0.34 15.19
N PHE A 395 -12.76 0.47 14.26
CA PHE A 395 -13.16 1.76 13.71
C PHE A 395 -13.83 2.64 14.78
N TRP A 396 -14.76 2.08 15.56
CA TRP A 396 -15.49 2.83 16.58
C TRP A 396 -14.58 3.31 17.72
N LEU A 397 -13.69 2.44 18.20
CA LEU A 397 -12.69 2.84 19.20
C LEU A 397 -11.69 3.85 18.62
N GLY A 398 -11.23 3.67 17.38
CA GLY A 398 -10.35 4.64 16.71
C GLY A 398 -10.98 6.03 16.63
N VAL A 399 -12.25 6.12 16.26
CA VAL A 399 -13.00 7.39 16.28
C VAL A 399 -13.09 7.96 17.70
N GLY A 400 -13.48 7.14 18.69
CA GLY A 400 -13.64 7.57 20.09
C GLY A 400 -12.34 8.12 20.71
N PHE A 401 -11.21 7.51 20.37
CA PHE A 401 -9.87 7.97 20.75
C PHE A 401 -9.49 9.28 20.05
N GLN A 402 -9.78 9.42 18.74
CA GLN A 402 -9.49 10.63 17.97
C GLN A 402 -10.21 11.87 18.49
N ILE A 403 -11.49 11.71 18.87
CA ILE A 403 -12.31 12.81 19.40
C ILE A 403 -12.13 12.99 20.92
N GLN A 404 -11.19 12.26 21.53
CA GLN A 404 -10.89 12.28 22.97
C GLN A 404 -12.09 11.92 23.87
N ALA A 405 -13.08 11.18 23.35
CA ALA A 405 -14.21 10.69 24.12
C ALA A 405 -13.83 9.50 25.04
N ILE A 406 -12.72 8.83 24.74
CA ILE A 406 -12.20 7.69 25.52
C ILE A 406 -10.95 8.17 26.27
N PHE A 407 -11.08 8.42 27.58
CA PHE A 407 -10.10 9.08 28.46
C PHE A 407 -8.63 8.65 28.25
N PRO A 408 -7.83 9.39 27.46
CA PRO A 408 -6.42 9.07 27.24
C PRO A 408 -5.57 9.40 28.48
N GLU A 409 -6.09 10.23 29.38
CA GLU A 409 -5.40 10.71 30.57
C GLU A 409 -5.09 9.60 31.57
N ALA A 410 -5.94 8.57 31.63
CA ALA A 410 -5.74 7.37 32.44
C ALA A 410 -4.62 6.46 31.91
N ALA A 411 -4.18 6.65 30.66
CA ALA A 411 -3.10 5.87 30.06
C ALA A 411 -1.72 6.46 30.41
N PRO A 412 -0.67 5.63 30.50
CA PRO A 412 0.71 6.08 30.63
C PRO A 412 1.08 7.08 29.51
N GLU A 413 1.99 8.00 29.81
CA GLU A 413 2.39 9.09 28.89
C GLU A 413 2.80 8.59 27.49
N PHE A 414 3.53 7.49 27.44
CA PHE A 414 3.91 6.81 26.20
C PHE A 414 2.70 6.30 25.39
N ALA A 415 1.69 5.74 26.05
CA ALA A 415 0.48 5.24 25.38
C ALA A 415 -0.44 6.39 24.97
N ARG A 416 -0.42 7.52 25.70
CA ARG A 416 -1.26 8.68 25.43
C ARG A 416 -1.01 9.25 24.03
N ALA A 417 0.26 9.38 23.61
CA ALA A 417 0.60 9.88 22.28
C ALA A 417 0.07 8.98 21.14
N LEU A 418 0.04 7.66 21.36
CA LEU A 418 -0.50 6.68 20.40
C LEU A 418 -2.02 6.70 20.37
N LEU A 419 -2.65 6.79 21.55
CA LEU A 419 -4.09 6.75 21.71
C LEU A 419 -4.78 8.05 21.31
N GLN A 420 -4.08 9.19 21.23
CA GLN A 420 -4.65 10.44 20.70
C GLN A 420 -4.82 10.43 19.17
N ASN A 421 -4.21 9.47 18.47
CA ASN A 421 -4.33 9.30 17.03
C ASN A 421 -5.27 8.12 16.75
N GLY A 422 -6.45 8.40 16.18
CA GLY A 422 -7.50 7.42 15.96
C GLY A 422 -7.12 6.31 15.00
N MET A 423 -6.33 6.63 13.97
CA MET A 423 -5.79 5.62 13.05
C MET A 423 -4.82 4.69 13.75
N LEU A 424 -3.95 5.19 14.63
CA LEU A 424 -3.03 4.35 15.42
C LEU A 424 -3.79 3.51 16.45
N ALA A 425 -4.68 4.13 17.23
CA ALA A 425 -5.48 3.44 18.24
C ALA A 425 -6.35 2.34 17.62
N GLY A 426 -7.14 2.68 16.60
CA GLY A 426 -7.98 1.71 15.90
C GLY A 426 -7.15 0.67 15.13
N GLY A 427 -5.99 1.05 14.57
CA GLY A 427 -5.06 0.12 13.94
C GLY A 427 -4.51 -0.92 14.91
N ILE A 428 -4.10 -0.51 16.12
CA ILE A 428 -3.65 -1.42 17.18
C ILE A 428 -4.77 -2.39 17.57
N VAL A 429 -6.00 -1.90 17.75
CA VAL A 429 -7.15 -2.75 18.07
C VAL A 429 -7.42 -3.75 16.94
N ALA A 430 -7.38 -3.29 15.68
CA ALA A 430 -7.61 -4.16 14.52
C ALA A 430 -6.56 -5.26 14.44
N VAL A 431 -5.29 -4.92 14.64
CA VAL A 431 -4.17 -5.86 14.70
C VAL A 431 -4.36 -6.86 15.86
N ALA A 432 -4.67 -6.38 17.06
CA ALA A 432 -4.82 -7.21 18.25
C ALA A 432 -5.98 -8.20 18.12
N LEU A 433 -7.15 -7.75 17.65
CA LEU A 433 -8.31 -8.62 17.45
C LEU A 433 -8.10 -9.60 16.30
N THR A 434 -7.42 -9.17 15.24
CA THR A 434 -7.04 -10.07 14.14
C THR A 434 -6.07 -11.14 14.61
N ALA A 435 -5.08 -10.78 15.43
CA ALA A 435 -4.15 -11.73 16.02
C ALA A 435 -4.86 -12.72 16.97
N LEU A 436 -5.80 -12.25 17.79
CA LEU A 436 -6.63 -13.10 18.66
C LEU A 436 -7.46 -14.11 17.85
N LEU A 437 -8.06 -13.66 16.74
CA LEU A 437 -8.81 -14.53 15.85
C LEU A 437 -7.90 -15.61 15.25
N GLU A 438 -6.68 -15.25 14.85
CA GLU A 438 -5.70 -16.20 14.31
C GLU A 438 -5.28 -17.24 15.34
N LEU A 439 -5.04 -16.82 16.60
CA LEU A 439 -4.68 -17.72 17.70
C LEU A 439 -5.78 -18.72 18.06
N THR A 440 -7.04 -18.43 17.70
CA THR A 440 -8.21 -19.27 18.02
C THR A 440 -8.52 -20.29 16.90
N LYS A 441 -7.80 -20.26 15.76
CA LYS A 441 -8.03 -21.20 14.66
C LYS A 441 -7.64 -22.64 15.04
N SER A 442 -8.29 -23.63 14.41
CA SER A 442 -8.12 -25.06 14.74
C SER A 442 -6.68 -25.54 14.53
N ARG A 443 -6.23 -26.47 15.39
CA ARG A 443 -4.86 -27.02 15.39
C ARG A 443 -4.53 -27.63 14.02
N ARG A 444 -3.55 -27.03 13.33
CA ARG A 444 -3.07 -27.49 12.03
C ARG A 444 -2.10 -28.66 12.20
N HIS A 445 -2.17 -29.64 11.32
CA HIS A 445 -1.30 -30.82 11.36
C HIS A 445 -0.25 -30.65 10.28
N ARG A 446 1.02 -30.90 10.61
CA ARG A 446 2.15 -30.66 9.71
C ARG A 446 3.02 -31.90 9.56
N ILE A 447 3.56 -32.09 8.37
CA ILE A 447 4.63 -33.04 8.08
C ILE A 447 5.68 -32.37 7.20
N GLU A 448 6.94 -32.61 7.48
CA GLU A 448 8.07 -32.17 6.66
C GLU A 448 8.62 -33.38 5.93
N VAL A 449 8.82 -33.25 4.63
CA VAL A 449 9.18 -34.36 3.74
C VAL A 449 10.31 -33.91 2.81
N GLY A 450 11.20 -34.82 2.43
CA GLY A 450 12.20 -34.55 1.40
C GLY A 450 11.58 -34.44 0.00
N PHE A 451 12.34 -34.00 -0.99
CA PHE A 451 12.02 -34.21 -2.41
C PHE A 451 12.67 -35.51 -2.90
N ASP A 452 12.29 -36.64 -2.32
CA ASP A 452 12.75 -37.98 -2.67
C ASP A 452 11.57 -38.91 -3.04
N GLU A 453 11.86 -40.10 -3.57
CA GLU A 453 10.80 -41.06 -3.97
C GLU A 453 9.96 -41.55 -2.77
N SER A 454 10.47 -41.44 -1.54
CA SER A 454 9.74 -41.77 -0.30
C SER A 454 8.71 -40.72 0.10
N ALA A 455 8.82 -39.48 -0.37
CA ALA A 455 8.02 -38.36 0.10
C ALA A 455 6.51 -38.56 -0.09
N LEU A 456 6.09 -39.08 -1.25
CA LEU A 456 4.68 -39.36 -1.53
C LEU A 456 4.10 -40.39 -0.56
N ARG A 457 4.90 -41.39 -0.19
CA ARG A 457 4.49 -42.45 0.74
C ARG A 457 4.27 -41.89 2.14
N GLU A 458 5.17 -41.02 2.60
CA GLU A 458 5.05 -40.35 3.91
C GLU A 458 3.82 -39.43 3.95
N ILE A 459 3.55 -38.70 2.88
CA ILE A 459 2.34 -37.86 2.74
C ILE A 459 1.07 -38.70 2.82
N TRP A 460 0.99 -39.83 2.11
CA TRP A 460 -0.18 -40.71 2.15
C TRP A 460 -0.42 -41.30 3.55
N VAL A 461 0.63 -41.73 4.25
CA VAL A 461 0.53 -42.23 5.64
C VAL A 461 0.04 -41.14 6.58
N PHE A 462 0.53 -39.92 6.42
CA PHE A 462 0.12 -38.76 7.20
C PHE A 462 -1.37 -38.42 7.00
N ILE A 463 -1.83 -38.40 5.75
CA ILE A 463 -3.25 -38.18 5.41
C ILE A 463 -4.12 -39.30 5.96
N GLY A 464 -3.70 -40.57 5.84
CA GLY A 464 -4.42 -41.71 6.41
C GLY A 464 -4.55 -41.67 7.93
N THR A 465 -3.49 -41.23 8.62
CA THR A 465 -3.50 -41.03 10.09
C THR A 465 -4.46 -39.91 10.50
N LEU A 466 -4.54 -38.83 9.71
CA LEU A 466 -5.49 -37.76 9.94
C LEU A 466 -6.93 -38.18 9.64
N ALA A 467 -7.14 -38.89 8.53
CA ALA A 467 -8.44 -39.37 8.10
C ALA A 467 -9.07 -40.31 9.13
N SER A 468 -8.29 -41.23 9.71
CA SER A 468 -8.74 -42.13 10.78
C SER A 468 -9.11 -41.38 12.06
N ARG A 469 -8.31 -40.38 12.47
CA ARG A 469 -8.59 -39.55 13.66
C ARG A 469 -9.82 -38.65 13.48
N LYS A 470 -10.00 -38.07 12.29
CA LYS A 470 -11.07 -37.12 11.97
C LYS A 470 -12.32 -37.76 11.35
N LYS A 471 -12.30 -39.08 11.12
CA LYS A 471 -13.35 -39.86 10.45
C LYS A 471 -13.72 -39.31 9.06
N TRP A 472 -12.71 -39.01 8.23
CA TRP A 472 -12.92 -38.58 6.86
C TRP A 472 -13.34 -39.76 5.96
N ASP A 473 -14.20 -39.47 4.97
CA ASP A 473 -14.64 -40.47 4.00
C ASP A 473 -13.51 -40.86 3.02
N THR A 474 -13.56 -42.09 2.54
CA THR A 474 -12.58 -42.69 1.63
C THR A 474 -12.45 -41.90 0.33
N GLN A 475 -13.56 -41.36 -0.20
CA GLN A 475 -13.53 -40.51 -1.39
C GLN A 475 -12.75 -39.22 -1.16
N LEU A 476 -12.92 -38.59 0.01
CA LEU A 476 -12.19 -37.37 0.37
C LEU A 476 -10.69 -37.66 0.54
N VAL A 477 -10.33 -38.77 1.17
CA VAL A 477 -8.94 -39.20 1.33
C VAL A 477 -8.26 -39.44 -0.01
N ASN A 478 -8.92 -40.13 -0.94
CA ASN A 478 -8.38 -40.38 -2.28
C ASN A 478 -8.18 -39.08 -3.06
N ARG A 479 -9.11 -38.13 -2.94
CA ARG A 479 -8.96 -36.79 -3.54
C ARG A 479 -7.77 -36.04 -2.95
N LEU A 480 -7.63 -36.02 -1.63
CA LEU A 480 -6.49 -35.37 -0.97
C LEU A 480 -5.15 -35.98 -1.41
N ASN A 481 -5.06 -37.31 -1.49
CA ASN A 481 -3.86 -38.01 -1.95
C ASN A 481 -3.51 -37.65 -3.41
N ALA A 482 -4.50 -37.65 -4.30
CA ALA A 482 -4.31 -37.28 -5.71
C ALA A 482 -3.87 -35.83 -5.88
N VAL A 483 -4.46 -34.90 -5.10
CA VAL A 483 -4.04 -33.49 -5.07
C VAL A 483 -2.58 -33.36 -4.62
N CYS A 484 -2.18 -34.06 -3.55
CA CYS A 484 -0.81 -34.01 -3.06
C CYS A 484 0.19 -34.55 -4.09
N GLU A 485 -0.16 -35.63 -4.78
CA GLU A 485 0.67 -36.24 -5.81
C GLU A 485 0.88 -35.30 -7.01
N GLU A 486 -0.18 -34.67 -7.50
CA GLU A 486 -0.10 -33.73 -8.63
C GLU A 486 0.71 -32.48 -8.29
N ILE A 487 0.56 -31.94 -7.07
CA ILE A 487 1.33 -30.78 -6.60
C ILE A 487 2.81 -31.15 -6.44
N TRP A 488 3.11 -32.31 -5.84
CA TRP A 488 4.48 -32.79 -5.70
C TRP A 488 5.15 -32.94 -7.07
N LEU A 489 4.47 -33.58 -8.03
CA LEU A 489 4.95 -33.72 -9.40
C LEU A 489 5.15 -32.36 -10.09
N THR A 490 4.25 -31.40 -9.87
CA THR A 490 4.35 -30.06 -10.47
C THR A 490 5.55 -29.28 -9.93
N LEU A 491 5.74 -29.31 -8.60
CA LEU A 491 6.88 -28.67 -7.95
C LEU A 491 8.20 -29.33 -8.37
N ASN A 492 8.22 -30.66 -8.51
CA ASN A 492 9.40 -31.41 -8.95
C ASN A 492 9.70 -31.17 -10.46
N ARG A 493 8.68 -31.05 -11.31
CA ARG A 493 8.83 -30.92 -12.78
C ARG A 493 9.30 -29.54 -13.23
N ASN A 494 8.92 -28.46 -12.53
CA ASN A 494 9.35 -27.10 -12.88
C ASN A 494 10.86 -26.86 -12.64
N GLU A 495 11.55 -27.73 -11.91
CA GLU A 495 12.94 -27.48 -11.46
C GLU A 495 13.93 -28.59 -11.85
N ALA A 496 13.55 -29.54 -12.72
CA ALA A 496 14.48 -30.48 -13.36
C ALA A 496 15.58 -29.81 -14.22
N LEU A 497 15.59 -28.47 -14.31
CA LEU A 497 16.62 -27.63 -14.93
C LEU A 497 17.62 -27.02 -13.92
N SER A 498 17.46 -27.25 -12.60
CA SER A 498 18.37 -26.72 -11.56
C SER A 498 18.86 -27.82 -10.62
N THR A 499 20.16 -28.13 -10.67
CA THR A 499 20.88 -29.13 -9.87
C THR A 499 21.14 -28.67 -8.43
N GLU A 500 20.11 -28.52 -7.60
CA GLU A 500 20.29 -28.13 -6.17
C GLU A 500 19.85 -29.24 -5.21
N VAL A 501 20.81 -29.70 -4.40
CA VAL A 501 20.68 -30.77 -3.38
C VAL A 501 20.18 -30.16 -2.06
N GLY A 502 19.23 -30.82 -1.37
CA GLY A 502 18.85 -30.49 0.02
C GLY A 502 17.49 -29.81 0.25
N ARG A 503 16.60 -29.75 -0.75
CA ARG A 503 15.26 -29.15 -0.58
C ARG A 503 14.33 -30.02 0.28
N ARG A 504 13.54 -29.35 1.13
CA ARG A 504 12.48 -29.96 1.93
C ARG A 504 11.14 -29.30 1.62
N LEU A 505 10.07 -30.07 1.73
CA LEU A 505 8.68 -29.70 1.50
C LEU A 505 7.93 -29.80 2.83
N LEU A 506 7.35 -28.70 3.31
CA LEU A 506 6.40 -28.78 4.42
C LEU A 506 4.98 -28.86 3.86
N LEU A 507 4.25 -29.92 4.24
CA LEU A 507 2.81 -30.04 4.04
C LEU A 507 2.07 -29.72 5.34
N THR A 508 1.18 -28.74 5.30
CA THR A 508 0.26 -28.39 6.38
C THR A 508 -1.17 -28.71 5.98
N ILE A 509 -1.89 -29.44 6.83
CA ILE A 509 -3.30 -29.82 6.63
C ILE A 509 -4.14 -29.25 7.76
N TYR A 510 -5.18 -28.51 7.39
CA TYR A 510 -6.15 -27.99 8.33
C TYR A 510 -7.56 -27.94 7.74
N SER A 511 -8.55 -27.90 8.63
CA SER A 511 -9.97 -27.79 8.25
C SER A 511 -10.38 -26.32 8.35
N GLU A 512 -10.99 -25.79 7.30
CA GLU A 512 -11.53 -24.43 7.25
C GLU A 512 -12.96 -24.50 6.71
N ASP A 513 -13.93 -24.13 7.54
CA ASP A 513 -15.37 -24.28 7.30
C ASP A 513 -15.80 -25.69 6.86
N ARG A 514 -16.11 -25.87 5.57
CA ARG A 514 -16.51 -27.14 4.92
C ARG A 514 -15.46 -27.71 3.97
N ALA A 515 -14.23 -27.21 4.05
CA ALA A 515 -13.12 -27.63 3.20
C ALA A 515 -11.91 -28.08 4.03
N ILE A 516 -11.07 -28.89 3.39
CA ILE A 516 -9.72 -29.21 3.86
C ILE A 516 -8.74 -28.39 3.03
N VAL A 517 -7.86 -27.67 3.70
CA VAL A 517 -6.81 -26.88 3.06
C VAL A 517 -5.47 -27.58 3.24
N LEU A 518 -4.76 -27.72 2.13
CA LEU A 518 -3.42 -28.29 1.99
C LEU A 518 -2.48 -27.14 1.63
N GLU A 519 -1.52 -26.83 2.48
CA GLU A 519 -0.50 -25.79 2.20
C GLU A 519 0.87 -26.45 2.08
N PHE A 520 1.48 -26.32 0.90
CA PHE A 520 2.78 -26.84 0.53
C PHE A 520 3.77 -25.67 0.51
N VAL A 521 4.83 -25.75 1.31
CA VAL A 521 5.87 -24.73 1.38
C VAL A 521 7.19 -25.35 0.97
N SER A 522 7.83 -24.77 -0.05
CA SER A 522 9.18 -25.14 -0.50
C SER A 522 10.14 -23.98 -0.25
N SER A 523 11.27 -24.26 0.40
CA SER A 523 12.33 -23.29 0.68
C SER A 523 13.57 -23.61 -0.14
N LYS A 524 14.27 -22.58 -0.62
CA LYS A 524 15.56 -22.71 -1.32
C LYS A 524 16.69 -22.57 -0.30
N GLY A 525 17.23 -23.69 0.21
CA GLY A 525 18.41 -23.72 1.08
C GLY A 525 18.34 -24.74 2.25
N GLU A 526 19.48 -24.96 2.93
CA GLU A 526 19.66 -25.89 4.08
C GLU A 526 19.06 -25.37 5.41
N GLU A 527 18.40 -24.20 5.43
CA GLU A 527 17.79 -23.67 6.66
C GLU A 527 16.58 -24.51 7.10
N ASN A 528 16.43 -24.70 8.41
CA ASN A 528 15.33 -25.45 9.01
C ASN A 528 13.97 -24.82 8.64
N ILE A 529 13.22 -25.52 7.81
CA ILE A 529 11.92 -25.07 7.30
C ILE A 529 10.93 -24.86 8.46
N GLN A 530 11.07 -25.60 9.56
CA GLN A 530 10.24 -25.41 10.76
C GLN A 530 10.52 -24.09 11.47
N ASP A 531 11.76 -23.63 11.51
CA ASP A 531 12.13 -22.34 12.11
C ASP A 531 11.69 -21.19 11.22
N ARG A 532 11.84 -21.35 9.89
CA ARG A 532 11.21 -20.44 8.92
C ARG A 532 9.71 -20.43 9.06
N ILE A 533 9.03 -21.54 9.34
CA ILE A 533 7.56 -21.61 9.48
C ILE A 533 7.04 -21.18 10.86
N ALA A 534 7.85 -21.35 11.90
CA ALA A 534 7.62 -20.74 13.21
C ALA A 534 7.67 -19.21 13.09
N LEU A 535 8.60 -18.68 12.29
CA LEU A 535 8.68 -17.26 11.91
C LEU A 535 7.56 -16.84 10.93
N LEU A 536 7.31 -17.61 9.87
CA LEU A 536 6.43 -17.32 8.71
C LEU A 536 4.96 -17.53 8.95
N GLY A 537 4.56 -17.98 10.14
CA GLY A 537 3.39 -18.82 10.12
C GLY A 537 2.12 -18.14 9.60
N GLU A 538 1.05 -18.89 9.60
CA GLU A 538 0.12 -18.82 8.50
C GLU A 538 -0.71 -17.53 8.44
N ALA A 539 -0.69 -16.89 7.27
CA ALA A 539 -1.54 -15.77 6.93
C ALA A 539 -2.63 -16.20 5.95
N ASN A 540 -3.86 -16.10 6.46
CA ASN A 540 -5.12 -15.81 5.81
C ASN A 540 -5.40 -16.25 4.36
N ALA A 541 -6.33 -17.20 4.29
CA ALA A 541 -7.20 -17.57 3.18
C ALA A 541 -8.23 -16.49 2.77
N ALA A 542 -8.00 -15.20 3.03
CA ALA A 542 -9.03 -14.18 2.94
C ALA A 542 -8.90 -13.19 1.77
N ALA A 543 -7.69 -12.88 1.28
CA ALA A 543 -7.56 -12.02 0.09
C ALA A 543 -7.88 -12.86 -1.17
N MET A 544 -9.16 -12.96 -1.51
CA MET A 544 -9.67 -13.79 -2.59
C MET A 544 -9.88 -12.94 -3.85
N VAL A 545 -8.98 -13.07 -4.82
CA VAL A 545 -9.31 -12.93 -6.23
C VAL A 545 -8.88 -14.22 -6.90
N GLU A 546 -9.85 -14.90 -7.49
CA GLU A 546 -9.73 -16.20 -8.16
C GLU A 546 -8.75 -16.15 -9.33
N GLN A 547 -7.88 -17.18 -9.42
CA GLN A 547 -7.57 -17.74 -10.73
C GLN A 547 -6.98 -19.14 -10.71
N ASP A 548 -7.60 -19.96 -11.58
CA ASP A 548 -7.24 -21.32 -11.96
C ASP A 548 -5.86 -21.35 -12.63
N ILE A 549 -4.91 -22.03 -12.01
CA ILE A 549 -3.79 -22.59 -12.77
C ILE A 549 -4.37 -23.71 -13.63
N SER A 550 -4.02 -23.75 -14.91
CA SER A 550 -4.42 -24.81 -15.85
C SER A 550 -3.65 -26.12 -15.60
N LEU A 551 -3.75 -26.65 -14.39
CA LEU A 551 -3.54 -28.06 -14.11
C LEU A 551 -4.91 -28.72 -14.24
N ARG A 552 -5.23 -29.16 -15.46
CA ARG A 552 -6.57 -29.66 -15.84
C ARG A 552 -7.11 -30.75 -14.90
N LEU A 553 -6.23 -31.49 -14.21
CA LEU A 553 -6.57 -32.54 -13.25
C LEU A 553 -6.85 -31.96 -11.85
N LEU A 554 -6.01 -31.04 -11.34
CA LEU A 554 -6.29 -30.33 -10.08
C LEU A 554 -7.61 -29.55 -10.10
N ARG A 555 -8.04 -29.04 -11.25
CA ARG A 555 -9.33 -28.33 -11.42
C ARG A 555 -10.56 -29.20 -11.10
N HIS A 556 -10.42 -30.52 -11.19
CA HIS A 556 -11.49 -31.47 -10.83
C HIS A 556 -11.35 -32.02 -9.41
N LEU A 557 -10.17 -31.91 -8.80
CA LEU A 557 -9.87 -32.50 -7.50
C LEU A 557 -9.92 -31.47 -6.36
N ALA A 558 -9.54 -30.22 -6.64
CA ALA A 558 -9.50 -29.11 -5.71
C ALA A 558 -10.53 -28.03 -6.07
N SER A 559 -11.09 -27.38 -5.06
CA SER A 559 -11.97 -26.21 -5.25
C SER A 559 -11.19 -24.92 -5.48
N SER A 560 -9.91 -24.85 -5.07
CA SER A 560 -9.00 -23.80 -5.53
C SER A 560 -7.53 -24.22 -5.36
N VAL A 561 -6.66 -23.74 -6.26
CA VAL A 561 -5.20 -23.91 -6.20
C VAL A 561 -4.54 -22.54 -6.32
N ARG A 562 -3.61 -22.21 -5.43
CA ARG A 562 -2.90 -20.93 -5.42
C ARG A 562 -1.40 -21.16 -5.32
N HIS A 563 -0.62 -20.41 -6.07
CA HIS A 563 0.84 -20.45 -6.01
C HIS A 563 1.37 -19.03 -5.80
N GLN A 564 2.10 -18.82 -4.72
CA GLN A 564 2.70 -17.55 -4.34
C GLN A 564 4.22 -17.69 -4.32
N GLN A 565 4.91 -16.84 -5.09
CA GLN A 565 6.36 -16.84 -5.19
C GLN A 565 6.95 -15.63 -4.47
N TYR A 566 7.74 -15.88 -3.44
CA TYR A 566 8.57 -14.87 -2.77
C TYR A 566 10.04 -15.05 -3.18
N TYR A 567 10.93 -14.13 -2.80
CA TYR A 567 12.35 -14.27 -3.15
C TYR A 567 13.00 -15.52 -2.53
N GLU A 568 12.54 -15.94 -1.35
CA GLU A 568 13.19 -16.99 -0.56
C GLU A 568 12.28 -18.20 -0.27
N THR A 569 11.03 -18.19 -0.74
CA THR A 569 10.04 -19.24 -0.42
C THR A 569 8.95 -19.29 -1.48
N ASP A 570 8.57 -20.50 -1.89
CA ASP A 570 7.39 -20.74 -2.74
C ASP A 570 6.31 -21.45 -1.91
N ILE A 571 5.08 -20.92 -1.99
CA ILE A 571 3.93 -21.41 -1.21
C ILE A 571 2.81 -21.79 -2.18
N VAL A 572 2.39 -23.05 -2.15
CA VAL A 572 1.24 -23.56 -2.89
C VAL A 572 0.13 -23.93 -1.91
N THR A 573 -1.01 -23.27 -1.99
CA THR A 573 -2.17 -23.54 -1.15
C THR A 573 -3.29 -24.14 -1.98
N VAL A 574 -3.84 -25.26 -1.55
CA VAL A 574 -4.90 -25.99 -2.24
C VAL A 574 -6.06 -26.27 -1.31
N ARG A 575 -7.26 -25.87 -1.72
CA ARG A 575 -8.50 -26.10 -0.99
C ARG A 575 -9.27 -27.23 -1.64
N VAL A 576 -9.76 -28.16 -0.83
CA VAL A 576 -10.55 -29.32 -1.26
C VAL A 576 -11.85 -29.34 -0.47
N ASP A 577 -12.98 -29.13 -1.14
CA ASP A 577 -14.29 -29.18 -0.48
C ASP A 577 -14.68 -30.60 -0.07
N CYS A 578 -15.24 -30.72 1.13
CA CYS A 578 -15.67 -31.99 1.72
C CYS A 578 -16.95 -32.56 1.10
N ARG A 579 -17.66 -31.82 0.23
CA ARG A 579 -18.83 -32.28 -0.53
C ARG A 579 -18.68 -31.89 -2.00
N GLN A 580 -19.05 -32.79 -2.91
CA GLN A 580 -19.16 -32.46 -4.33
C GLN A 580 -20.27 -31.42 -4.55
N HIS A 581 -20.03 -30.47 -5.47
CA HIS A 581 -21.11 -30.04 -6.36
C HIS A 581 -21.61 -31.32 -7.04
N GLN A 582 -22.82 -31.76 -6.71
CA GLN A 582 -23.59 -32.52 -7.68
C GLN A 582 -23.68 -31.59 -8.89
N VAL A 583 -23.03 -31.99 -9.98
CA VAL A 583 -23.43 -31.53 -11.30
C VAL A 583 -24.91 -31.92 -11.37
N ASP A 584 -25.79 -30.91 -11.46
CA ASP A 584 -27.17 -31.13 -11.87
C ASP A 584 -27.11 -31.74 -13.28
N ASP A 585 -27.08 -33.07 -13.34
CA ASP A 585 -27.57 -33.82 -14.49
C ASP A 585 -29.11 -33.82 -14.41
N THR A 586 -29.73 -32.64 -14.52
CA THR A 586 -31.15 -32.48 -14.84
C THR A 586 -31.38 -31.14 -15.55
N GLU A 587 -31.74 -31.27 -16.84
CA GLU A 587 -32.26 -30.30 -17.84
C GLU A 587 -31.29 -29.38 -18.59
#